data_AF-S0KUA6-F1
#
_entry.id   AF-S0KUA6-F1
#
_cell.length_a   1.000
_cell.length_b   1.000
_cell.length_c   1.000
_cell.angle_alpha   90.00
_cell.angle_beta   90.00
_cell.angle_gamma   90.00
#
_symmetry.space_group_name_H-M   'P 1'
#
loop_
_entity.id
_entity.type
_entity.pdbx_description
1 polymer ?
#
loop_
_entity_poly.entity_id
_entity_poly.type
_entity_poly.pdbx_seq_one_letter_code
_entity_poly.pdbx_strand_id
1 'polypeptide(L)'
;MKMGIRKPSVKKSLKARTTGKAKRAVKKAVVPGYGKKGTGWVKDPKKAAYNKLYSKTTVGVNPLPGSSKSNSFSNSSASYSDSAIATHYVPILVNKFVFAFLAIFLGVFGAQWVYAKQYRRALLYFLFCWTIIPIFMSIYQGFRALIARTDNSYKIYV
;
A
#
# COMPACT_ATOMS: atom_id res chain seq x y z
N MET A 1 36.92 -22.63 4.47
CA MET A 1 36.19 -21.35 4.25
C MET A 1 36.56 -20.78 2.88
N LYS A 2 35.70 -19.96 2.26
CA LYS A 2 36.07 -19.13 1.10
C LYS A 2 36.32 -17.71 1.60
N MET A 3 37.41 -17.08 1.15
CA MET A 3 37.79 -15.70 1.51
C MET A 3 37.59 -14.79 0.30
N GLY A 4 37.30 -13.50 0.53
CA GLY A 4 37.22 -12.49 -0.54
C GLY A 4 35.79 -12.12 -0.97
N ILE A 5 35.65 -11.65 -2.22
CA ILE A 5 34.43 -10.99 -2.71
C ILE A 5 33.31 -12.01 -2.98
N ARG A 6 32.12 -11.75 -2.45
CA ARG A 6 30.90 -12.51 -2.74
C ARG A 6 30.39 -12.16 -4.13
N LYS A 7 30.07 -13.18 -4.92
CA LYS A 7 29.44 -13.00 -6.24
C LYS A 7 28.00 -12.48 -6.07
N PRO A 8 27.67 -11.24 -6.52
CA PRO A 8 26.29 -10.79 -6.57
C PRO A 8 25.49 -11.62 -7.57
N SER A 9 24.20 -11.77 -7.34
CA SER A 9 23.30 -12.38 -8.34
C SER A 9 21.96 -11.65 -8.35
N VAL A 10 21.65 -11.03 -9.49
CA VAL A 10 20.46 -10.19 -9.68
C VAL A 10 19.18 -11.01 -9.46
N LYS A 11 19.12 -12.22 -10.05
CA LYS A 11 18.00 -13.15 -9.88
C LYS A 11 17.73 -13.49 -8.40
N LYS A 12 18.77 -13.77 -7.61
CA LYS A 12 18.59 -14.08 -6.17
C LYS A 12 18.21 -12.84 -5.37
N SER A 13 18.75 -11.67 -5.73
CA SER A 13 18.40 -10.39 -5.10
C SER A 13 16.91 -10.06 -5.29
N LEU A 14 16.44 -10.08 -6.54
CA LEU A 14 15.02 -9.82 -6.85
C LEU A 14 14.10 -10.86 -6.20
N LYS A 15 14.44 -12.15 -6.28
CA LYS A 15 13.66 -13.21 -5.64
C LYS A 15 13.58 -13.07 -4.13
N ALA A 16 14.64 -12.60 -3.48
CA ALA A 16 14.64 -12.35 -2.04
C ALA A 16 13.73 -11.18 -1.64
N ARG A 17 13.51 -10.22 -2.55
CA ARG A 17 12.66 -9.04 -2.35
C ARG A 17 11.18 -9.30 -2.63
N THR A 18 10.86 -10.16 -3.61
CA THR A 18 9.47 -10.45 -4.02
C THR A 18 8.94 -11.75 -3.41
N THR A 19 9.00 -12.86 -4.14
CA THR A 19 8.38 -14.14 -3.78
C THR A 19 8.98 -14.75 -2.50
N GLY A 20 10.29 -14.59 -2.30
CA GLY A 20 10.96 -15.04 -1.08
C GLY A 20 10.53 -14.25 0.17
N LYS A 21 10.20 -12.97 0.03
CA LYS A 21 9.71 -12.14 1.14
C LYS A 21 8.33 -12.63 1.59
N ALA A 22 7.41 -12.82 0.63
CA ALA A 22 6.08 -13.36 0.90
C ALA A 22 6.14 -14.74 1.58
N LYS A 23 6.93 -15.68 1.04
CA LYS A 23 7.09 -17.03 1.64
C LYS A 23 7.63 -16.99 3.07
N ARG A 24 8.56 -16.09 3.39
CA ARG A 24 9.08 -15.94 4.77
C ARG A 24 8.03 -15.35 5.71
N ALA A 25 7.21 -14.42 5.24
CA ALA A 25 6.14 -13.82 6.05
C ALA A 25 5.12 -14.88 6.49
N VAL A 26 4.65 -15.70 5.55
CA VAL A 26 3.73 -16.82 5.85
C VAL A 26 4.36 -17.79 6.86
N LYS A 27 5.60 -18.23 6.62
CA LYS A 27 6.29 -19.13 7.56
C LYS A 27 6.49 -18.54 8.95
N LYS A 28 6.70 -17.22 9.04
CA LYS A 28 6.84 -16.53 10.32
C LYS A 28 5.53 -16.47 11.11
N ALA A 29 4.39 -16.45 10.43
CA ALA A 29 3.07 -16.47 11.06
C ALA A 29 2.66 -17.88 11.50
N VAL A 30 2.99 -18.89 10.70
CA VAL A 30 2.54 -20.27 10.93
C VAL A 30 3.48 -21.07 11.83
N VAL A 31 4.80 -20.90 11.71
CA VAL A 31 5.77 -21.73 12.43
C VAL A 31 6.31 -20.99 13.66
N PRO A 32 6.05 -21.47 14.89
CA PRO A 32 6.61 -20.87 16.09
C PRO A 32 8.13 -20.93 16.05
N GLY A 33 8.78 -19.85 16.45
CA GLY A 33 10.25 -19.74 16.45
C GLY A 33 10.89 -19.53 15.07
N TYR A 34 10.14 -19.51 13.95
CA TYR A 34 10.73 -19.20 12.63
C TYR A 34 11.14 -17.73 12.53
N GLY A 35 12.34 -17.47 12.02
CA GLY A 35 12.85 -16.09 11.80
C GLY A 35 13.14 -15.29 13.08
N LYS A 36 13.15 -15.92 14.26
CA LYS A 36 13.60 -15.29 15.52
C LYS A 36 15.14 -15.28 15.57
N LYS A 37 15.70 -14.26 16.23
CA LYS A 37 17.16 -14.15 16.43
C LYS A 37 17.61 -15.24 17.42
N GLY A 38 18.79 -15.82 17.22
CA GLY A 38 19.34 -16.86 18.10
C GLY A 38 18.91 -18.29 17.75
N THR A 39 17.78 -18.49 17.06
CA THR A 39 17.27 -19.84 16.71
C THR A 39 18.26 -20.71 15.93
N GLY A 40 19.16 -20.10 15.15
CA GLY A 40 20.20 -20.84 14.41
C GLY A 40 21.25 -21.50 15.31
N TRP A 41 21.54 -20.94 16.50
CA TRP A 41 22.46 -21.54 17.47
C TRP A 41 21.85 -22.75 18.16
N VAL A 42 20.54 -22.70 18.41
CA VAL A 42 19.79 -23.80 19.03
C VAL A 42 19.59 -24.95 18.04
N LYS A 43 19.23 -24.64 16.78
CA LYS A 43 18.94 -25.68 15.76
C LYS A 43 20.20 -26.29 15.14
N ASP A 44 21.15 -25.45 14.71
CA ASP A 44 22.34 -25.87 13.95
C ASP A 44 23.61 -25.07 14.36
N PRO A 45 24.19 -25.34 15.54
CA PRO A 45 25.30 -24.55 16.09
C PRO A 45 26.54 -24.53 15.17
N LYS A 46 26.88 -25.67 14.54
CA LYS A 46 28.00 -25.78 13.58
C LYS A 46 27.85 -24.81 12.40
N LYS A 47 26.63 -24.72 11.84
CA LYS A 47 26.33 -23.85 10.71
C LYS A 47 26.27 -22.39 11.12
N ALA A 48 25.75 -22.10 12.32
CA ALA A 48 25.74 -20.76 12.88
C ALA A 48 27.17 -20.21 13.06
N ALA A 49 28.08 -21.02 13.62
CA ALA A 49 29.49 -20.69 13.76
C ALA A 49 30.17 -20.46 12.40
N TYR A 50 29.97 -21.37 11.44
CA TYR A 50 30.51 -21.22 10.08
C TYR A 50 30.03 -19.93 9.40
N ASN A 51 28.72 -19.64 9.44
CA ASN A 51 28.15 -18.44 8.82
C ASN A 51 28.71 -17.15 9.47
N LYS A 52 28.93 -17.15 10.79
CA LYS A 52 29.53 -16.04 11.53
C LYS A 52 30.95 -15.77 11.04
N LEU A 53 31.76 -16.83 10.88
CA LEU A 53 33.11 -16.72 10.33
C LEU A 53 33.08 -16.27 8.85
N TYR A 54 32.23 -16.89 8.02
CA TYR A 54 32.07 -16.54 6.60
C TYR A 54 31.72 -15.06 6.40
N SER A 55 30.85 -14.47 7.24
CA SER A 55 30.54 -13.04 7.18
C SER A 55 31.68 -12.11 7.59
N LYS A 56 32.60 -12.58 8.45
CA LYS A 56 33.78 -11.80 8.84
C LYS A 56 34.87 -11.83 7.78
N THR A 57 34.95 -12.94 7.03
CA THR A 57 36.06 -13.19 6.10
C THR A 57 35.73 -12.98 4.62
N THR A 58 34.52 -12.51 4.31
CA THR A 58 34.08 -12.23 2.95
C THR A 58 33.51 -10.83 2.83
N VAL A 59 33.76 -10.17 1.71
CA VAL A 59 33.29 -8.80 1.43
C VAL A 59 32.23 -8.86 0.35
N GLY A 60 31.15 -8.09 0.49
CA GLY A 60 30.12 -7.96 -0.55
C GLY A 60 30.41 -6.78 -1.47
N VAL A 61 30.06 -6.89 -2.75
CA VAL A 61 30.11 -5.77 -3.71
C VAL A 61 29.10 -4.65 -3.42
N ASN A 62 28.14 -4.91 -2.52
CA ASN A 62 27.32 -3.85 -1.93
C ASN A 62 27.96 -3.55 -0.57
N PRO A 63 28.93 -2.61 -0.47
CA PRO A 63 29.34 -2.15 0.83
C PRO A 63 28.07 -1.59 1.49
N LEU A 64 27.61 -2.22 2.57
CA LEU A 64 26.77 -1.50 3.52
C LEU A 64 27.74 -0.47 4.12
N PRO A 65 27.65 0.83 3.77
CA PRO A 65 28.32 1.82 4.59
C PRO A 65 27.74 1.64 6.00
N GLY A 66 28.61 1.58 7.00
CA GLY A 66 28.24 1.22 8.36
C GLY A 66 26.97 1.94 8.78
N SER A 67 25.92 1.18 9.08
CA SER A 67 24.86 1.68 9.94
C SER A 67 25.46 1.76 11.34
N SER A 68 26.11 2.88 11.63
CA SER A 68 26.22 3.39 12.99
C SER A 68 24.81 3.37 13.56
N LYS A 69 24.56 2.43 14.46
CA LYS A 69 23.30 2.34 15.17
C LYS A 69 23.35 3.42 16.25
N SER A 70 23.04 4.66 15.89
CA SER A 70 22.70 5.67 16.88
C SER A 70 21.36 5.27 17.47
N ASN A 71 21.37 4.83 18.73
CA ASN A 71 20.16 4.73 19.54
C ASN A 71 19.69 6.16 19.82
N SER A 72 18.96 6.75 18.89
CA SER A 72 18.21 7.97 19.13
C SER A 72 16.89 7.57 19.78
N PHE A 73 16.85 7.66 21.10
CA PHE A 73 15.65 7.54 21.91
C PHE A 73 14.77 8.77 21.64
N SER A 74 13.95 8.72 20.60
CA SER A 74 12.93 9.74 20.37
C SER A 74 11.72 9.39 21.21
N ASN A 75 11.57 10.06 22.36
CA ASN A 75 10.31 10.13 23.09
C ASN A 75 9.27 10.82 22.18
N SER A 76 8.50 10.02 21.47
CA SER A 76 7.28 10.48 20.83
C SER A 76 6.18 10.34 21.88
N SER A 77 5.85 11.45 22.54
CA SER A 77 4.60 11.59 23.28
C SER A 77 3.46 11.26 22.33
N ALA A 78 2.82 10.12 22.59
CA ALA A 78 1.61 9.71 21.91
C ALA A 78 0.48 10.63 22.37
N SER A 79 0.25 11.71 21.64
CA SER A 79 -1.00 12.47 21.74
C SER A 79 -2.08 11.68 21.03
N TYR A 80 -2.93 11.05 21.84
CA TYR A 80 -4.18 10.41 21.44
C TYR A 80 -5.20 11.51 21.15
N SER A 81 -5.39 11.86 19.88
CA SER A 81 -6.53 12.68 19.46
C SER A 81 -7.71 11.75 19.19
N ASP A 82 -8.63 11.78 20.15
CA ASP A 82 -9.91 11.11 20.13
C ASP A 82 -10.79 11.56 18.94
N SER A 83 -11.55 10.60 18.40
CA SER A 83 -12.83 10.73 17.70
C SER A 83 -13.16 11.99 16.87
N ALA A 84 -13.09 11.85 15.54
CA ALA A 84 -14.24 12.01 14.62
C ALA A 84 -13.76 11.75 13.19
N ILE A 85 -14.29 10.72 12.53
CA ILE A 85 -14.10 10.52 11.08
C ILE A 85 -14.95 11.58 10.38
N ALA A 86 -14.49 12.83 10.40
CA ALA A 86 -14.91 13.83 9.44
C ALA A 86 -14.22 13.42 8.13
N THR A 87 -14.93 12.68 7.27
CA THR A 87 -14.51 12.52 5.90
C THR A 87 -14.35 13.92 5.32
N HIS A 88 -13.10 14.35 5.10
CA HIS A 88 -12.77 15.63 4.49
C HIS A 88 -13.25 15.63 3.04
N TYR A 89 -14.53 15.91 2.88
CA TYR A 89 -15.16 16.11 1.60
C TYR A 89 -14.82 17.54 1.19
N VAL A 90 -13.92 17.69 0.22
CA VAL A 90 -13.74 18.96 -0.46
C VAL A 90 -14.93 19.06 -1.41
N PRO A 91 -15.92 19.94 -1.17
CA PRO A 91 -17.06 20.04 -2.06
C PRO A 91 -16.58 20.66 -3.37
N ILE A 92 -16.62 19.87 -4.45
CA ILE A 92 -16.14 20.31 -5.75
C ILE A 92 -17.35 20.77 -6.56
N LEU A 93 -17.22 21.94 -7.15
CA LEU A 93 -18.25 22.56 -7.95
C LEU A 93 -18.25 21.97 -9.36
N VAL A 94 -19.25 21.16 -9.69
CA VAL A 94 -19.40 20.54 -11.02
C VAL A 94 -20.73 20.91 -11.64
N ASN A 95 -20.81 20.87 -12.98
CA ASN A 95 -22.09 21.08 -13.67
C ASN A 95 -23.00 19.85 -13.49
N LYS A 96 -24.22 20.09 -13.00
CA LYS A 96 -25.21 19.07 -12.70
C LYS A 96 -25.57 18.20 -13.89
N PHE A 97 -25.80 18.80 -15.06
CA PHE A 97 -26.20 18.05 -16.25
C PHE A 97 -25.06 17.17 -16.75
N VAL A 98 -23.85 17.71 -16.86
CA VAL A 98 -22.66 16.96 -17.29
C VAL A 98 -22.39 15.81 -16.32
N PHE A 99 -22.48 16.06 -15.01
CA PHE A 99 -22.31 15.02 -14.00
C PHE A 99 -23.37 13.93 -14.12
N ALA A 100 -24.64 14.27 -14.31
CA ALA A 100 -25.73 13.31 -14.49
C ALA A 100 -25.60 12.51 -15.81
N PHE A 101 -25.20 13.15 -16.91
CA PHE A 101 -24.95 12.47 -18.18
C PHE A 101 -23.78 11.46 -18.06
N LEU A 102 -22.68 11.86 -17.41
CA LEU A 102 -21.56 10.95 -17.14
C LEU A 102 -21.97 9.80 -16.20
N ALA A 103 -22.87 10.06 -15.24
CA ALA A 103 -23.39 9.04 -14.33
C ALA A 103 -24.18 7.95 -15.07
N ILE A 104 -24.96 8.34 -16.07
CA ILE A 104 -25.83 7.44 -16.85
C ILE A 104 -25.03 6.67 -17.90
N PHE A 105 -24.26 7.37 -18.73
CA PHE A 105 -23.56 6.75 -19.86
C PHE A 105 -22.23 6.07 -19.47
N LEU A 106 -21.58 6.56 -18.41
CA LEU A 106 -20.20 6.17 -18.07
C LEU A 106 -20.03 5.90 -16.55
N GLY A 107 -21.14 5.70 -15.84
CA GLY A 107 -21.18 5.45 -14.40
C GLY A 107 -20.54 4.12 -13.99
N VAL A 108 -20.59 3.12 -14.86
CA VAL A 108 -19.97 1.79 -14.66
C VAL A 108 -18.46 1.92 -14.44
N PHE A 109 -17.82 2.88 -15.11
CA PHE A 109 -16.39 3.16 -14.98
C PHE A 109 -16.07 4.20 -13.89
N GLY A 110 -17.09 4.80 -13.26
CA GLY A 110 -16.91 5.87 -12.27
C GLY A 110 -16.43 7.20 -12.86
N ALA A 111 -16.72 7.46 -14.14
CA ALA A 111 -16.24 8.66 -14.84
C ALA A 111 -16.72 9.99 -14.21
N GLN A 112 -17.88 9.98 -13.54
CA GLN A 112 -18.38 11.13 -12.80
C GLN A 112 -17.40 11.58 -11.68
N TRP A 113 -16.69 10.63 -11.05
CA TRP A 113 -15.69 10.92 -10.03
C TRP A 113 -14.35 11.37 -10.62
N VAL A 114 -14.04 10.93 -11.85
CA VAL A 114 -12.90 11.45 -12.63
C VAL A 114 -13.16 12.92 -12.98
N TYR A 115 -14.38 13.25 -13.40
CA TYR A 115 -14.81 14.62 -13.66
C TYR A 115 -14.75 15.50 -12.39
N ALA A 116 -15.16 14.95 -11.24
CA ALA A 116 -15.01 15.60 -9.94
C ALA A 116 -13.57 15.56 -9.38
N LYS A 117 -12.55 15.18 -10.15
CA LYS A 117 -11.13 15.07 -9.72
C LYS A 117 -10.87 14.15 -8.50
N GLN A 118 -11.80 13.24 -8.17
CA GLN A 118 -11.71 12.30 -7.04
C GLN A 118 -11.28 10.89 -7.51
N TYR A 119 -10.04 10.77 -8.02
CA TYR A 119 -9.54 9.53 -8.65
C TYR A 119 -9.56 8.29 -7.75
N ARG A 120 -9.46 8.45 -6.43
CA ARG A 120 -9.53 7.31 -5.49
C ARG A 120 -10.87 6.59 -5.55
N ARG A 121 -11.97 7.35 -5.68
CA ARG A 121 -13.32 6.79 -5.82
C ARG A 121 -13.52 6.19 -7.20
N ALA A 122 -13.06 6.88 -8.25
CA ALA A 122 -13.10 6.36 -9.62
C ALA A 122 -12.37 5.01 -9.75
N LEU A 123 -11.17 4.90 -9.17
CA LEU A 123 -10.39 3.65 -9.18
C LEU A 123 -11.09 2.54 -8.41
N LEU A 124 -11.75 2.86 -7.28
CA LEU A 124 -12.51 1.87 -6.50
C LEU A 124 -13.72 1.35 -7.28
N TYR A 125 -14.42 2.22 -8.02
CA TYR A 125 -15.52 1.84 -8.91
C TYR A 125 -15.02 0.98 -10.07
N PHE A 126 -13.87 1.32 -10.65
CA PHE A 126 -13.21 0.50 -11.68
C PHE A 126 -12.87 -0.90 -11.15
N LEU A 127 -12.40 -1.01 -9.91
CA LEU A 127 -12.07 -2.28 -9.27
C LEU A 127 -13.32 -3.13 -8.94
N PHE A 128 -14.42 -2.47 -8.58
CA PHE A 128 -15.71 -3.12 -8.30
C PHE A 128 -16.63 -3.25 -9.53
N CYS A 129 -16.19 -2.83 -10.72
CA CYS A 129 -16.97 -2.82 -11.96
C CYS A 129 -17.62 -4.19 -12.27
N TRP A 130 -16.93 -5.29 -11.94
CA TRP A 130 -17.42 -6.67 -12.11
C TRP A 130 -18.60 -7.09 -11.21
N THR A 131 -18.98 -6.31 -10.19
CA THR A 131 -20.00 -6.70 -9.21
C THR A 131 -21.39 -6.16 -9.48
N ILE A 132 -21.59 -5.34 -10.53
CA ILE A 132 -22.85 -4.62 -10.84
C ILE A 132 -23.24 -3.56 -9.79
N ILE A 133 -22.79 -3.70 -8.53
CA ILE A 133 -22.94 -2.73 -7.43
C ILE A 133 -22.63 -1.26 -7.81
N PRO A 134 -21.51 -0.93 -8.51
CA PRO A 134 -21.21 0.46 -8.83
C PRO A 134 -22.22 1.12 -9.77
N ILE A 135 -22.96 0.33 -10.56
CA ILE A 135 -23.98 0.81 -11.48
C ILE A 135 -25.19 1.38 -10.71
N PHE A 136 -25.67 0.65 -9.71
CA PHE A 136 -26.77 1.14 -8.87
C PHE A 136 -26.37 2.38 -8.07
N MET A 137 -25.13 2.42 -7.58
CA MET A 137 -24.60 3.56 -6.83
C MET A 137 -24.42 4.81 -7.71
N SER A 138 -24.02 4.65 -8.98
CA SER A 138 -23.88 5.77 -9.93
C SER A 138 -25.23 6.34 -10.35
N ILE A 139 -26.22 5.48 -10.62
CA ILE A 139 -27.59 5.90 -10.98
C ILE A 139 -28.22 6.70 -9.83
N TYR A 140 -28.08 6.22 -8.59
CA TYR A 140 -28.58 6.94 -7.42
C TYR A 140 -27.98 8.35 -7.28
N GLN A 141 -26.67 8.49 -7.50
CA GLN A 141 -26.00 9.80 -7.46
C GLN A 141 -26.37 10.72 -8.61
N GLY A 142 -26.52 10.19 -9.83
CA GLY A 142 -27.00 10.96 -10.98
C GLY A 142 -28.41 11.51 -10.75
N PHE A 143 -29.29 10.70 -10.16
CA PHE A 143 -30.65 11.13 -9.81
C PHE A 143 -30.67 12.15 -8.66
N ARG A 144 -29.87 11.93 -7.61
CA ARG A 144 -29.67 12.92 -6.52
C ARG A 144 -29.14 14.24 -7.04
N ALA A 145 -28.19 14.21 -7.97
CA ALA A 145 -27.70 15.40 -8.65
C ALA A 145 -28.84 16.10 -9.42
N LEU A 146 -29.69 15.36 -10.13
CA LEU A 146 -30.86 15.88 -10.87
C LEU A 146 -31.90 16.57 -9.96
N ILE A 147 -32.08 16.10 -8.73
CA ILE A 147 -33.03 16.67 -7.77
C ILE A 147 -32.43 17.84 -6.99
N ALA A 148 -31.10 17.90 -6.84
CA ALA A 148 -30.43 18.97 -6.10
C ALA A 148 -30.78 20.36 -6.69
N ARG A 149 -31.24 21.29 -5.85
CA ARG A 149 -31.51 22.67 -6.26
C ARG A 149 -30.20 23.33 -6.71
N THR A 150 -30.23 24.06 -7.83
CA THR A 150 -29.04 24.73 -8.38
C THR A 150 -29.26 26.23 -8.42
N ASP A 151 -28.15 26.97 -8.38
CA ASP A 151 -28.15 28.39 -8.75
C ASP A 151 -28.26 28.55 -10.27
N ASN A 152 -28.44 29.78 -10.77
CA ASN A 152 -28.64 30.11 -12.20
C ASN A 152 -27.52 29.60 -13.14
N SER A 153 -26.37 29.17 -12.61
CA SER A 153 -25.25 28.61 -13.37
C SER A 153 -25.21 27.07 -13.44
N TYR A 154 -26.24 26.37 -12.94
CA TYR A 154 -26.38 24.89 -12.98
C TYR A 154 -25.23 24.11 -12.32
N LYS A 155 -24.56 24.72 -11.34
CA LYS A 155 -23.46 24.09 -10.61
C LYS A 155 -23.95 23.46 -9.30
N ILE A 156 -23.41 22.30 -8.95
CA ILE A 156 -23.71 21.56 -7.73
C ILE A 156 -22.42 21.13 -7.02
N TYR A 157 -22.50 20.96 -5.70
CA TYR A 157 -21.43 20.40 -4.89
C TYR A 157 -21.58 18.88 -4.79
N VAL A 158 -20.57 18.14 -5.24
CA VAL A 158 -20.45 16.66 -5.15
C VAL A 158 -19.05 16.23 -4.68
#